data_AF-A0A1V5NAF5-F1
#
_entry.id   AF-A0A1V5NAF5-F1
#
_cell.length_a   1.000
_cell.length_b   1.000
_cell.length_c   1.000
_cell.angle_alpha   90.00
_cell.angle_beta   90.00
_cell.angle_gamma   90.00
#
_symmetry.space_group_name_H-M   'P 1'
#
loop_
_entity.id
_entity.type
_entity.pdbx_description
1 polymer ?
#
loop_
_entity_poly.entity_id
_entity_poly.type
_entity_poly.pdbx_seq_one_letter_code
_entity_poly.pdbx_strand_id
1 'polypeptide(L)'
;MRAIFVISAILSSCCYAQLLVDHNSAAQFNGIPDYWIEKAKQDLHIAYQHTSHGSQLITGMNALKNFPSFSAKYNWTDTGVSGLDLDDNGIPGCQDLSVGDTIDAYGVTPWVTATRNLLNNSANNHVNVIMWSWCSINNHNIQRYLDNMEILVSEYSVGGTSPRAAEHPVIFVFMTGHAEGQPESGFIYQANEQIRAHCETYDRVLFDFADIECYDPDGIYYYNRPMWDNLDYNPGRPNNWAREWCNANPGTELEKLTTGNGVTGYSGCTSCAHSDTPTTQSRLNCVLKGRACWWMFARLAGWDGRLKGCCPKMDDGNPVTFADFIALAEDWQTYDLESPADVTGDGWINIYDLQALSEFWLLDCTYWQ
;
A
#
# COMPACT_ATOMS: atom_id res chain seq x y z
N MET A 1 -45.05 5.38 -35.54
CA MET A 1 -43.87 6.11 -35.02
C MET A 1 -43.03 5.13 -34.22
N ARG A 2 -41.80 4.86 -34.64
CA ARG A 2 -40.86 4.02 -33.89
C ARG A 2 -40.11 4.93 -32.91
N ALA A 3 -40.29 4.71 -31.61
CA ALA A 3 -39.52 5.40 -30.58
C ALA A 3 -38.11 4.80 -30.57
N ILE A 4 -37.11 5.62 -30.84
CA ILE A 4 -35.69 5.29 -30.71
C ILE A 4 -35.31 5.64 -29.27
N PHE A 5 -34.98 4.63 -28.46
CA PHE A 5 -34.32 4.84 -27.18
C PHE A 5 -32.85 5.10 -27.46
N VAL A 6 -32.43 6.36 -27.26
CA VAL A 6 -31.01 6.73 -27.21
C VAL A 6 -30.54 6.47 -25.79
N ILE A 7 -29.76 5.41 -25.60
CA ILE A 7 -29.01 5.20 -24.36
C ILE A 7 -27.80 6.12 -24.46
N SER A 8 -27.89 7.30 -23.83
CA SER A 8 -26.70 8.11 -23.56
C SER A 8 -25.87 7.37 -22.50
N ALA A 9 -24.77 6.77 -22.93
CA ALA A 9 -23.73 6.34 -22.01
C ALA A 9 -23.17 7.59 -21.32
N ILE A 10 -23.58 7.82 -20.08
CA ILE A 10 -22.88 8.74 -19.19
C ILE A 10 -21.57 8.02 -18.85
N LEU A 11 -20.51 8.38 -19.56
CA LEU A 11 -19.16 8.09 -19.08
C LEU A 11 -18.99 8.91 -17.81
N SER A 12 -19.24 8.29 -16.65
CA SER A 12 -18.75 8.80 -15.39
C SER A 12 -17.23 8.80 -15.51
N SER A 13 -16.65 9.98 -15.75
CA SER A 13 -15.27 10.23 -15.41
C SER A 13 -15.18 10.11 -13.88
N CYS A 14 -14.94 8.91 -13.38
CA CYS A 14 -14.41 8.76 -12.03
C CYS A 14 -13.07 9.51 -12.06
N CYS A 15 -13.07 10.73 -11.52
CA CYS A 15 -11.87 11.29 -10.96
C CYS A 15 -11.39 10.26 -9.93
N TYR A 16 -10.35 9.50 -10.27
CA TYR A 16 -9.65 8.74 -9.25
C TYR A 16 -9.09 9.78 -8.31
N ALA A 17 -9.48 9.75 -7.03
CA ALA A 17 -8.79 10.50 -6.00
C ALA A 17 -7.42 9.84 -5.76
N GLN A 18 -6.45 10.59 -5.23
CA GLN A 18 -5.17 10.05 -4.75
C GLN A 18 -5.37 8.73 -3.98
N LEU A 19 -4.55 7.73 -4.30
CA LEU A 19 -4.40 6.55 -3.46
C LEU A 19 -3.21 6.77 -2.52
N LEU A 20 -3.50 7.22 -1.30
CA LEU A 20 -2.53 7.35 -0.23
C LEU A 20 -2.39 6.03 0.53
N VAL A 21 -1.16 5.54 0.64
CA VAL A 21 -0.79 4.33 1.40
C VAL A 21 0.10 4.75 2.55
N ASP A 22 -0.43 4.73 3.76
CA ASP A 22 0.15 5.37 4.95
C ASP A 22 0.04 4.44 6.20
N HIS A 23 0.24 4.97 7.41
CA HIS A 23 0.06 4.19 8.63
C HIS A 23 -1.37 3.64 8.80
N ASN A 24 -2.40 4.33 8.30
CA ASN A 24 -3.78 3.86 8.36
C ASN A 24 -3.97 2.63 7.46
N SER A 25 -3.33 2.60 6.30
CA SER A 25 -3.30 1.41 5.44
C SER A 25 -2.71 0.19 6.16
N ALA A 26 -1.63 0.38 6.93
CA ALA A 26 -1.04 -0.69 7.73
C ALA A 26 -1.98 -1.16 8.86
N ALA A 27 -2.71 -0.24 9.49
CA ALA A 27 -3.71 -0.56 10.52
C ALA A 27 -4.92 -1.31 9.94
N GLN A 28 -5.34 -0.95 8.73
CA GLN A 28 -6.48 -1.55 8.03
C GLN A 28 -6.13 -2.86 7.32
N PHE A 29 -4.88 -3.33 7.39
CA PHE A 29 -4.43 -4.57 6.74
C PHE A 29 -5.33 -5.77 7.00
N ASN A 30 -5.78 -5.93 8.25
CA ASN A 30 -6.63 -7.06 8.57
C ASN A 30 -7.96 -6.96 7.83
N GLY A 31 -8.47 -5.78 7.50
CA GLY A 31 -9.73 -5.66 6.77
C GLY A 31 -9.72 -6.30 5.36
N ILE A 32 -8.57 -6.40 4.69
CA ILE A 32 -8.53 -6.76 3.26
C ILE A 32 -9.30 -8.08 2.99
N PRO A 33 -10.38 -8.04 2.17
CA PRO A 33 -11.13 -9.24 1.83
C PRO A 33 -10.27 -10.24 1.03
N ASP A 34 -10.48 -11.54 1.28
CA ASP A 34 -9.72 -12.62 0.60
C ASP A 34 -9.83 -12.51 -0.93
N TYR A 35 -11.01 -12.11 -1.43
CA TYR A 35 -11.22 -11.88 -2.85
C TYR A 35 -10.19 -10.92 -3.45
N TRP A 36 -9.93 -9.79 -2.78
CA TRP A 36 -9.03 -8.76 -3.29
C TRP A 36 -7.56 -9.14 -3.15
N ILE A 37 -7.22 -9.99 -2.18
CA ILE A 37 -5.88 -10.60 -2.09
C ILE A 37 -5.65 -11.54 -3.27
N GLU A 38 -6.62 -12.42 -3.58
CA GLU A 38 -6.52 -13.30 -4.73
C GLU A 38 -6.55 -12.53 -6.04
N LYS A 39 -7.32 -11.44 -6.12
CA LYS A 39 -7.36 -10.57 -7.29
C LYS A 39 -6.03 -9.87 -7.51
N ALA A 40 -5.41 -9.35 -6.46
CA ALA A 40 -4.07 -8.77 -6.52
C ALA A 40 -3.03 -9.78 -7.04
N LYS A 41 -3.06 -11.02 -6.55
CA LYS A 41 -2.16 -12.09 -7.02
C LYS A 41 -2.34 -12.43 -8.51
N GLN A 42 -3.56 -12.33 -9.02
CA GLN A 42 -3.89 -12.68 -10.40
C GLN A 42 -3.59 -11.55 -11.39
N ASP A 43 -3.86 -10.32 -10.98
CA ASP A 43 -3.89 -9.18 -11.88
C ASP A 43 -2.61 -8.37 -11.84
N LEU A 44 -1.88 -8.34 -10.71
CA LEU A 44 -0.73 -7.47 -10.55
C LEU A 44 0.57 -8.21 -10.88
N HIS A 45 1.37 -7.56 -11.71
CA HIS A 45 2.74 -7.92 -12.05
C HIS A 45 3.61 -6.70 -11.79
N ILE A 46 4.32 -6.72 -10.66
CA ILE A 46 4.99 -5.55 -10.11
C ILE A 46 6.49 -5.67 -10.37
N ALA A 47 7.13 -4.63 -10.90
CA ALA A 47 8.58 -4.51 -10.84
C ALA A 47 8.97 -3.45 -9.79
N TYR A 48 9.80 -3.85 -8.84
CA TYR A 48 10.25 -3.00 -7.73
C TYR A 48 11.77 -2.92 -7.69
N GLN A 49 12.31 -1.70 -7.67
CA GLN A 49 13.74 -1.47 -7.58
C GLN A 49 14.11 -0.64 -6.35
N HIS A 50 15.05 -1.15 -5.56
CA HIS A 50 15.45 -0.55 -4.30
C HIS A 50 16.85 -0.97 -3.87
N THR A 51 17.34 -0.31 -2.81
CA THR A 51 18.37 -0.86 -1.92
C THR A 51 18.00 -0.56 -0.47
N SER A 52 18.78 -1.13 0.47
CA SER A 52 18.80 -0.74 1.89
C SER A 52 17.39 -0.56 2.50
N HIS A 53 16.91 0.67 2.75
CA HIS A 53 15.60 0.96 3.33
C HIS A 53 14.43 0.44 2.49
N GLY A 54 14.53 0.45 1.16
CA GLY A 54 13.45 -0.09 0.33
C GLY A 54 13.24 -1.60 0.49
N SER A 55 14.26 -2.34 0.93
CA SER A 55 14.14 -3.77 1.22
C SER A 55 13.24 -4.07 2.42
N GLN A 56 12.89 -3.04 3.21
CA GLN A 56 11.98 -3.18 4.34
C GLN A 56 10.58 -3.63 3.91
N LEU A 57 10.10 -3.22 2.73
CA LEU A 57 8.81 -3.67 2.17
C LEU A 57 8.82 -5.19 1.94
N ILE A 58 9.83 -5.68 1.23
CA ILE A 58 10.06 -7.11 0.95
C ILE A 58 10.20 -7.91 2.23
N THR A 59 10.96 -7.37 3.19
CA THR A 59 11.17 -7.99 4.50
C THR A 59 9.84 -8.11 5.27
N GLY A 60 9.03 -7.06 5.29
CA GLY A 60 7.69 -7.09 5.90
C GLY A 60 6.77 -8.11 5.25
N MET A 61 6.74 -8.13 3.92
CA MET A 61 5.95 -9.12 3.16
C MET A 61 6.43 -10.54 3.44
N ASN A 62 7.74 -10.78 3.60
CA ASN A 62 8.28 -12.06 4.04
C ASN A 62 7.87 -12.42 5.47
N ALA A 63 7.80 -11.46 6.39
CA ALA A 63 7.31 -11.71 7.75
C ALA A 63 5.85 -12.19 7.73
N LEU A 64 5.00 -11.57 6.90
CA LEU A 64 3.61 -11.99 6.69
C LEU A 64 3.52 -13.38 6.04
N LYS A 65 4.24 -13.60 4.94
CA LYS A 65 4.31 -14.88 4.21
C LYS A 65 4.80 -16.04 5.09
N ASN A 66 5.70 -15.78 6.02
CA ASN A 66 6.27 -16.82 6.89
C ASN A 66 5.45 -17.04 8.17
N PHE A 67 4.49 -16.17 8.47
CA PHE A 67 3.65 -16.33 9.65
C PHE A 67 2.65 -17.48 9.45
N PRO A 68 2.55 -18.46 10.39
CA PRO A 68 1.86 -19.72 10.12
C PRO A 68 0.41 -19.59 9.65
N SER A 69 -0.39 -18.71 10.26
CA SER A 69 -1.80 -18.49 9.88
C SER A 69 -1.98 -17.69 8.59
N PHE A 70 -0.91 -17.07 8.08
CA PHE A 70 -0.93 -16.12 6.96
C PHE A 70 -0.28 -16.68 5.70
N SER A 71 0.53 -17.72 5.83
CA SER A 71 1.45 -18.18 4.79
C SER A 71 0.84 -18.42 3.40
N ALA A 72 -0.33 -19.06 3.32
CA ALA A 72 -1.02 -19.26 2.04
C ALA A 72 -1.69 -17.98 1.52
N LYS A 73 -2.20 -17.14 2.43
CA LYS A 73 -2.96 -15.93 2.13
C LYS A 73 -2.04 -14.81 1.60
N TYR A 74 -0.93 -14.54 2.26
CA TYR A 74 -0.02 -13.44 1.91
C TYR A 74 1.27 -13.94 1.23
N ASN A 75 1.14 -14.90 0.31
CA ASN A 75 2.27 -15.42 -0.46
C ASN A 75 2.57 -14.56 -1.69
N TRP A 76 3.86 -14.39 -1.98
CA TRP A 76 4.38 -13.71 -3.17
C TRP A 76 5.67 -14.40 -3.64
N THR A 77 6.03 -14.18 -4.91
CA THR A 77 7.27 -14.67 -5.53
C THR A 77 7.83 -13.68 -6.53
N ASP A 78 9.15 -13.69 -6.65
CA ASP A 78 9.98 -12.93 -7.62
C ASP A 78 9.81 -13.34 -9.09
N THR A 79 8.89 -14.27 -9.39
CA THR A 79 8.72 -14.82 -10.74
C THR A 79 7.26 -15.07 -11.10
N GLY A 80 6.34 -14.66 -10.23
CA GLY A 80 4.90 -14.91 -10.40
C GLY A 80 4.47 -16.38 -10.45
N VAL A 81 5.37 -17.34 -10.18
CA VAL A 81 5.05 -18.78 -10.27
C VAL A 81 4.05 -19.24 -9.21
N SER A 82 3.94 -18.52 -8.10
CA SER A 82 2.93 -18.78 -7.06
C SER A 82 2.69 -17.54 -6.19
N GLY A 83 1.44 -17.15 -5.99
CA GLY A 83 1.11 -15.95 -5.22
C GLY A 83 1.27 -14.68 -6.06
N LEU A 84 1.47 -13.54 -5.38
CA LEU A 84 1.64 -12.24 -6.04
C LEU A 84 2.96 -12.21 -6.81
N ASP A 85 2.91 -11.69 -8.04
CA ASP A 85 4.08 -11.47 -8.87
C ASP A 85 4.72 -10.10 -8.56
N LEU A 86 5.89 -10.14 -7.91
CA LEU A 86 6.65 -8.96 -7.55
C LEU A 86 8.13 -9.24 -7.81
N ASP A 87 8.64 -8.71 -8.91
CA ASP A 87 10.04 -8.77 -9.30
C ASP A 87 10.88 -7.83 -8.40
N ASP A 88 11.51 -8.43 -7.39
CA ASP A 88 12.38 -7.78 -6.42
C ASP A 88 13.76 -7.50 -7.04
N ASN A 89 14.07 -6.22 -7.25
CA ASN A 89 15.14 -5.74 -8.13
C ASN A 89 14.86 -5.99 -9.62
N GLY A 90 13.58 -5.90 -10.01
CA GLY A 90 13.11 -6.14 -11.37
C GLY A 90 13.47 -5.06 -12.40
N ILE A 91 14.12 -3.95 -12.01
CA ILE A 91 14.41 -2.82 -12.92
C ILE A 91 15.92 -2.57 -13.03
N PRO A 92 16.63 -3.36 -13.87
CA PRO A 92 18.08 -3.26 -13.98
C PRO A 92 18.52 -1.94 -14.64
N GLY A 93 19.63 -1.37 -14.16
CA GLY A 93 20.27 -0.19 -14.74
C GLY A 93 20.45 0.97 -13.77
N CYS A 94 19.72 0.97 -12.66
CA CYS A 94 19.95 1.88 -11.53
C CYS A 94 19.66 1.12 -10.22
N GLN A 95 20.33 1.49 -9.13
CA GLN A 95 20.21 0.77 -7.86
C GLN A 95 18.92 1.15 -7.13
N ASP A 96 18.65 2.45 -6.99
CA ASP A 96 17.47 3.04 -6.35
C ASP A 96 17.40 4.55 -6.70
N LEU A 97 16.42 5.28 -6.16
CA LEU A 97 16.21 6.71 -6.43
C LEU A 97 17.28 7.65 -5.83
N SER A 98 18.00 7.20 -4.81
CA SER A 98 19.11 7.95 -4.17
C SER A 98 20.36 7.95 -5.04
N VAL A 99 20.41 7.11 -6.07
CA VAL A 99 21.50 7.05 -7.02
C VAL A 99 21.03 7.60 -8.36
N GLY A 100 21.85 8.44 -8.99
CA GLY A 100 21.52 8.97 -10.31
C GLY A 100 20.58 10.16 -10.29
N ASP A 101 20.62 11.00 -9.26
CA ASP A 101 20.06 12.35 -9.28
C ASP A 101 20.90 13.31 -10.15
N THR A 102 21.11 12.88 -11.39
CA THR A 102 21.84 13.54 -12.46
C THR A 102 21.09 13.28 -13.75
N ILE A 103 21.09 14.26 -14.66
CA ILE A 103 20.50 14.08 -15.98
C ILE A 103 21.47 13.30 -16.87
N ASP A 104 20.99 12.21 -17.46
CA ASP A 104 21.73 11.39 -18.41
C ASP A 104 21.68 11.96 -19.83
N ALA A 105 22.20 11.22 -20.81
CA ALA A 105 22.24 11.64 -22.21
C ALA A 105 20.85 11.81 -22.86
N TYR A 106 19.80 11.30 -22.23
CA TYR A 106 18.41 11.36 -22.71
C TYR A 106 17.59 12.47 -22.01
N GLY A 107 18.23 13.31 -21.19
CA GLY A 107 17.54 14.42 -20.54
C GLY A 107 16.72 14.02 -19.30
N VAL A 108 16.88 12.78 -18.81
CA VAL A 108 16.16 12.22 -17.66
C VAL A 108 17.14 11.62 -16.66
N THR A 109 16.68 11.16 -15.49
CA THR A 109 17.53 10.39 -14.57
C THR A 109 17.76 8.95 -15.07
N PRO A 110 18.86 8.27 -14.69
CA PRO A 110 19.15 6.91 -15.14
C PRO A 110 18.07 5.89 -14.79
N TRP A 111 17.33 6.07 -13.69
CA TRP A 111 16.23 5.18 -13.30
C TRP A 111 15.01 5.31 -14.23
N VAL A 112 14.77 6.47 -14.85
CA VAL A 112 13.76 6.62 -15.91
C VAL A 112 14.20 5.85 -17.15
N THR A 113 15.45 5.98 -17.55
CA THR A 113 16.01 5.23 -18.68
C THR A 113 15.95 3.71 -18.43
N ALA A 114 16.27 3.25 -17.23
CA ALA A 114 16.13 1.85 -16.82
C ALA A 114 14.66 1.37 -16.93
N THR A 115 13.72 2.17 -16.45
CA THR A 115 12.28 1.86 -16.53
C THR A 115 11.80 1.79 -17.98
N ARG A 116 12.22 2.73 -18.84
CA ARG A 116 11.91 2.70 -20.28
C ARG A 116 12.46 1.44 -20.94
N ASN A 117 13.69 1.03 -20.63
CA ASN A 117 14.30 -0.18 -21.17
C ASN A 117 13.50 -1.44 -20.78
N LEU A 118 13.03 -1.51 -19.52
CA LEU A 118 12.17 -2.59 -19.06
C LEU A 118 10.84 -2.60 -19.82
N LEU A 119 10.13 -1.47 -19.87
CA LEU A 119 8.76 -1.38 -20.39
C LEU A 119 8.69 -1.41 -21.92
N ASN A 120 9.74 -0.98 -22.63
CA ASN A 120 9.79 -1.05 -24.10
C ASN A 120 10.14 -2.45 -24.62
N ASN A 121 10.60 -3.36 -23.75
CA ASN A 121 10.77 -4.76 -24.12
C ASN A 121 9.42 -5.49 -24.02
N SER A 122 8.91 -5.97 -25.16
CA SER A 122 7.61 -6.66 -25.23
C SER A 122 7.54 -7.94 -24.40
N ALA A 123 8.68 -8.54 -24.04
CA ALA A 123 8.72 -9.66 -23.10
C ALA A 123 8.13 -9.30 -21.73
N ASN A 124 8.17 -8.02 -21.35
CA ASN A 124 7.70 -7.50 -20.08
C ASN A 124 6.31 -6.86 -20.17
N ASN A 125 5.52 -7.15 -21.22
CA ASN A 125 4.18 -6.57 -21.40
C ASN A 125 3.19 -6.90 -20.26
N HIS A 126 3.48 -7.93 -19.46
CA HIS A 126 2.68 -8.30 -18.30
C HIS A 126 2.85 -7.32 -17.12
N VAL A 127 4.03 -6.72 -16.95
CA VAL A 127 4.31 -5.75 -15.86
C VAL A 127 3.35 -4.56 -15.95
N ASN A 128 2.60 -4.30 -14.88
CA ASN A 128 1.58 -3.26 -14.84
C ASN A 128 1.68 -2.35 -13.61
N VAL A 129 2.64 -2.59 -12.71
CA VAL A 129 2.96 -1.69 -11.60
C VAL A 129 4.48 -1.48 -11.54
N ILE A 130 4.90 -0.23 -11.45
CA ILE A 130 6.30 0.16 -11.24
C ILE A 130 6.44 0.84 -9.90
N MET A 131 7.40 0.35 -9.12
CA MET A 131 7.77 0.90 -7.83
C MET A 131 9.27 1.17 -7.81
N TRP A 132 9.64 2.31 -7.24
CA TRP A 132 11.03 2.67 -6.94
C TRP A 132 11.12 3.19 -5.51
N SER A 133 12.20 2.86 -4.81
CA SER A 133 12.42 3.36 -3.45
C SER A 133 13.58 4.34 -3.36
N TRP A 134 13.57 5.12 -2.28
CA TRP A 134 14.75 5.79 -1.77
C TRP A 134 15.51 4.87 -0.80
N CYS A 135 16.83 4.91 -0.84
CA CYS A 135 17.68 4.55 0.30
C CYS A 135 17.98 5.79 1.14
N SER A 136 18.13 6.97 0.55
CA SER A 136 18.08 8.25 1.26
C SER A 136 17.56 9.33 0.32
N ILE A 137 16.63 10.14 0.80
CA ILE A 137 16.08 11.29 0.05
C ILE A 137 16.90 12.57 0.31
N ASN A 138 17.82 12.54 1.28
CA ASN A 138 18.48 13.73 1.81
C ASN A 138 19.33 14.44 0.74
N ASN A 139 19.12 15.75 0.59
CA ASN A 139 19.74 16.63 -0.41
C ASN A 139 19.46 16.30 -1.90
N HIS A 140 18.48 15.43 -2.20
CA HIS A 140 18.07 15.17 -3.57
C HIS A 140 17.16 16.25 -4.16
N ASN A 141 17.16 16.40 -5.49
CA ASN A 141 16.27 17.31 -6.18
C ASN A 141 14.88 16.69 -6.35
N ILE A 142 13.98 17.00 -5.41
CA ILE A 142 12.63 16.43 -5.38
C ILE A 142 11.79 16.86 -6.58
N GLN A 143 11.96 18.11 -7.06
CA GLN A 143 11.26 18.53 -8.27
C GLN A 143 11.68 17.68 -9.47
N ARG A 144 12.98 17.37 -9.60
CA ARG A 144 13.45 16.47 -10.66
C ARG A 144 12.85 15.08 -10.53
N TYR A 145 12.76 14.53 -9.33
CA TYR A 145 12.08 13.25 -9.10
C TYR A 145 10.63 13.28 -9.60
N LEU A 146 9.88 14.30 -9.20
CA LEU A 146 8.48 14.47 -9.62
C LEU A 146 8.35 14.62 -11.13
N ASP A 147 9.15 15.49 -11.75
CA ASP A 147 9.15 15.68 -13.21
C ASP A 147 9.46 14.37 -13.95
N ASN A 148 10.39 13.56 -13.44
CA ASN A 148 10.79 12.28 -14.04
C ASN A 148 9.72 11.18 -13.85
N MET A 149 9.04 11.15 -12.70
CA MET A 149 7.89 10.28 -12.50
C MET A 149 6.75 10.65 -13.44
N GLU A 150 6.47 11.94 -13.62
CA GLU A 150 5.43 12.43 -14.52
C GLU A 150 5.74 12.14 -15.99
N ILE A 151 7.02 12.15 -16.39
CA ILE A 151 7.43 11.67 -17.72
C ILE A 151 6.98 10.21 -17.90
N LEU A 152 7.30 9.32 -16.96
CA LEU A 152 6.92 7.91 -17.03
C LEU A 152 5.39 7.71 -17.06
N VAL A 153 4.66 8.45 -16.22
CA VAL A 153 3.18 8.43 -16.22
C VAL A 153 2.64 8.86 -17.58
N SER A 154 3.12 9.98 -18.13
CA SER A 154 2.67 10.49 -19.43
C SER A 154 3.00 9.57 -20.60
N GLU A 155 4.03 8.72 -20.45
CA GLU A 155 4.45 7.78 -21.48
C GLU A 155 3.69 6.46 -21.41
N TYR A 156 3.54 5.87 -20.21
CA TYR A 156 3.17 4.46 -20.07
C TYR A 156 1.85 4.21 -19.34
N SER A 157 1.27 5.18 -18.63
CA SER A 157 -0.04 5.02 -17.99
C SER A 157 -1.18 5.09 -18.99
N VAL A 158 -2.42 4.84 -18.55
CA VAL A 158 -3.61 4.90 -19.41
C VAL A 158 -3.67 6.24 -20.16
N GLY A 159 -3.75 6.17 -21.50
CA GLY A 159 -3.74 7.35 -22.37
C GLY A 159 -2.35 7.95 -22.65
N GLY A 160 -1.29 7.29 -22.21
CA GLY A 160 0.08 7.71 -22.42
C GLY A 160 0.55 7.62 -23.88
N THR A 161 1.68 8.27 -24.18
CA THR A 161 2.19 8.41 -25.55
C THR A 161 2.86 7.15 -26.12
N SER A 162 3.26 6.20 -25.26
CA SER A 162 3.84 4.93 -25.69
C SER A 162 2.77 4.06 -26.34
N PRO A 163 3.04 3.39 -27.48
CA PRO A 163 2.11 2.42 -28.07
C PRO A 163 1.67 1.33 -27.09
N ARG A 164 2.54 0.96 -26.13
CA ARG A 164 2.24 -0.01 -25.07
C ARG A 164 1.07 0.46 -24.20
N ALA A 165 0.96 1.74 -23.90
CA ALA A 165 -0.03 2.28 -22.96
C ALA A 165 -1.49 1.99 -23.35
N ALA A 166 -1.75 1.80 -24.65
CA ALA A 166 -3.09 1.49 -25.15
C ALA A 166 -3.55 0.05 -24.82
N GLU A 167 -2.61 -0.89 -24.73
CA GLU A 167 -2.90 -2.32 -24.53
C GLU A 167 -2.45 -2.84 -23.16
N HIS A 168 -1.38 -2.25 -22.62
CA HIS A 168 -0.71 -2.65 -21.37
C HIS A 168 -0.30 -1.41 -20.55
N PRO A 169 -1.27 -0.60 -20.08
CA PRO A 169 -0.99 0.57 -19.26
C PRO A 169 -0.31 0.20 -17.94
N VAL A 170 0.51 1.11 -17.43
CA VAL A 170 1.31 0.91 -16.22
C VAL A 170 0.93 1.93 -15.14
N ILE A 171 0.78 1.46 -13.91
CA ILE A 171 0.61 2.29 -12.72
C ILE A 171 1.99 2.58 -12.12
N PHE A 172 2.26 3.85 -11.80
CA PHE A 172 3.49 4.28 -11.14
C PHE A 172 3.20 4.66 -9.69
N VAL A 173 3.89 4.01 -8.76
CA VAL A 173 3.79 4.30 -7.33
C VAL A 173 4.89 5.29 -6.95
N PHE A 174 4.47 6.46 -6.48
CA PHE A 174 5.36 7.45 -5.87
C PHE A 174 5.72 7.02 -4.46
N MET A 175 6.87 7.45 -3.96
CA MET A 175 7.34 7.04 -2.63
C MET A 175 8.05 8.20 -1.93
N THR A 176 7.73 8.42 -0.66
CA THR A 176 8.48 9.34 0.21
C THR A 176 9.80 8.68 0.69
N GLY A 177 10.70 9.47 1.28
CA GLY A 177 11.88 8.93 1.98
C GLY A 177 11.56 8.36 3.35
N HIS A 178 12.56 8.37 4.23
CA HIS A 178 12.49 7.91 5.63
C HIS A 178 12.97 9.00 6.58
N ALA A 179 12.76 8.85 7.89
CA ALA A 179 13.25 9.80 8.88
C ALA A 179 14.78 9.71 9.08
N GLU A 180 15.47 10.85 9.30
CA GLU A 180 16.92 10.88 9.64
C GLU A 180 17.24 11.84 10.80
N GLY A 181 16.34 11.94 11.78
CA GLY A 181 16.56 12.75 12.99
C GLY A 181 16.44 14.27 12.79
N GLN A 182 16.00 14.71 11.60
CA GLN A 182 15.74 16.12 11.31
C GLN A 182 14.36 16.54 11.84
N PRO A 183 14.18 17.80 12.29
CA PRO A 183 12.86 18.32 12.65
C PRO A 183 11.96 18.48 11.41
N GLU A 184 10.68 18.79 11.59
CA GLU A 184 9.73 19.07 10.50
C GLU A 184 10.12 20.29 9.64
N SER A 185 10.90 21.22 10.21
CA SER A 185 11.49 22.33 9.44
C SER A 185 12.73 21.92 8.63
N GLY A 186 13.16 20.66 8.75
CA GLY A 186 14.33 20.09 8.08
C GLY A 186 14.05 19.68 6.65
N PHE A 187 15.11 19.51 5.86
CA PHE A 187 15.03 19.21 4.44
C PHE A 187 14.19 17.95 4.15
N ILE A 188 14.41 16.86 4.89
CA ILE A 188 13.78 15.57 4.60
C ILE A 188 12.26 15.63 4.77
N TYR A 189 11.79 16.28 5.82
CA TYR A 189 10.35 16.45 6.01
C TYR A 189 9.75 17.28 4.87
N GLN A 190 10.37 18.43 4.55
CA GLN A 190 9.89 19.29 3.46
C GLN A 190 9.93 18.60 2.09
N ALA A 191 10.92 17.73 1.86
CA ALA A 191 10.98 16.89 0.67
C ALA A 191 9.81 15.90 0.59
N ASN A 192 9.48 15.23 1.70
CA ASN A 192 8.33 14.33 1.77
C ASN A 192 7.00 15.08 1.60
N GLU A 193 6.85 16.26 2.20
CA GLU A 193 5.68 17.12 2.01
C GLU A 193 5.50 17.55 0.55
N GLN A 194 6.60 17.84 -0.16
CA GLN A 194 6.54 18.17 -1.58
C GLN A 194 6.01 16.99 -2.43
N ILE A 195 6.40 15.75 -2.10
CA ILE A 195 5.89 14.54 -2.77
C ILE A 195 4.41 14.33 -2.43
N ARG A 196 4.03 14.43 -1.16
CA ARG A 196 2.63 14.31 -0.70
C ARG A 196 1.72 15.28 -1.43
N ALA A 197 2.08 16.56 -1.44
CA ALA A 197 1.31 17.61 -2.10
C ALA A 197 1.17 17.37 -3.61
N HIS A 198 2.23 16.89 -4.26
CA HIS A 198 2.17 16.53 -5.69
C HIS A 198 1.21 15.37 -5.93
N CYS A 199 1.31 14.29 -5.15
CA CYS A 199 0.45 13.13 -5.32
C CYS A 199 -1.02 13.45 -5.03
N GLU A 200 -1.31 14.29 -4.04
CA GLU A 200 -2.66 14.79 -3.77
C GLU A 200 -3.19 15.63 -4.93
N THR A 201 -2.38 16.57 -5.44
CA THR A 201 -2.78 17.48 -6.53
C THR A 201 -3.07 16.76 -7.84
N TYR A 202 -2.34 15.69 -8.14
CA TYR A 202 -2.42 14.98 -9.41
C TYR A 202 -3.00 13.57 -9.26
N ASP A 203 -3.66 13.26 -8.16
CA ASP A 203 -4.33 11.97 -7.92
C ASP A 203 -3.42 10.75 -8.17
N ARG A 204 -2.19 10.81 -7.66
CA ARG A 204 -1.20 9.74 -7.84
C ARG A 204 -1.33 8.67 -6.75
N VAL A 205 -0.76 7.50 -7.02
CA VAL A 205 -0.57 6.47 -5.99
C VAL A 205 0.69 6.83 -5.21
N LEU A 206 0.58 7.00 -3.89
CA LEU A 206 1.69 7.32 -3.00
C LEU A 206 1.85 6.24 -1.94
N PHE A 207 3.02 5.60 -1.90
CA PHE A 207 3.48 4.84 -0.75
C PHE A 207 4.25 5.76 0.19
N ASP A 208 3.60 6.19 1.26
CA ASP A 208 4.15 7.12 2.25
C ASP A 208 4.98 6.38 3.30
N PHE A 209 6.17 5.99 2.86
CA PHE A 209 7.18 5.32 3.67
C PHE A 209 7.49 6.09 4.96
N ALA A 210 7.57 7.42 4.87
CA ALA A 210 7.91 8.28 5.99
C ALA A 210 6.77 8.30 7.00
N ASP A 211 5.53 8.47 6.54
CA ASP A 211 4.35 8.48 7.40
C ASP A 211 4.23 7.17 8.21
N ILE A 212 4.42 6.00 7.58
CA ILE A 212 4.40 4.71 8.27
C ILE A 212 5.43 4.65 9.43
N GLU A 213 6.57 5.34 9.32
CA GLU A 213 7.55 5.42 10.41
C GLU A 213 7.15 6.40 11.53
N CYS A 214 6.33 7.39 11.20
CA CYS A 214 5.95 8.49 12.09
C CYS A 214 4.93 8.09 13.15
N TYR A 215 4.18 7.02 12.93
CA TYR A 215 3.08 6.61 13.79
C TYR A 215 3.31 5.22 14.36
N ASP A 216 3.06 5.07 15.66
CA ASP A 216 2.91 3.73 16.22
C ASP A 216 1.52 3.15 15.88
N PRO A 217 1.29 1.84 16.12
CA PRO A 217 0.01 1.21 15.79
C PRO A 217 -1.21 1.77 16.56
N ASP A 218 -1.01 2.57 17.61
CA ASP A 218 -2.08 3.24 18.36
C ASP A 218 -2.36 4.65 17.81
N GLY A 219 -1.64 5.07 16.75
CA GLY A 219 -1.80 6.37 16.09
C GLY A 219 -1.05 7.52 16.79
N ILE A 220 -0.10 7.22 17.68
CA ILE A 220 0.72 8.28 18.29
C ILE A 220 1.77 8.76 17.29
N TYR A 221 1.83 10.06 17.08
CA TYR A 221 2.78 10.71 16.18
C TYR A 221 4.13 11.01 16.83
N TYR A 222 5.24 10.72 16.13
CA TYR A 222 6.61 10.85 16.62
C TYR A 222 7.55 11.76 15.80
N TYR A 223 7.18 12.20 14.59
CA TYR A 223 8.08 13.02 13.76
C TYR A 223 8.25 14.46 14.28
N ASN A 224 7.36 14.92 15.17
CA ASN A 224 7.56 16.15 15.94
C ASN A 224 8.70 16.06 16.97
N ARG A 225 9.44 14.94 16.99
CA ARG A 225 10.64 14.67 17.79
C ARG A 225 11.81 14.33 16.85
N PRO A 226 13.07 14.28 17.31
CA PRO A 226 14.20 13.90 16.45
C PRO A 226 14.20 12.39 16.14
N MET A 227 13.23 11.97 15.33
CA MET A 227 12.99 10.57 14.97
C MET A 227 13.95 10.09 13.89
N TRP A 228 14.53 8.92 14.11
CA TRP A 228 15.44 8.25 13.18
C TRP A 228 14.75 7.08 12.48
N ASP A 229 15.33 6.63 11.37
CA ASP A 229 14.89 5.51 10.53
C ASP A 229 14.81 4.15 11.24
N ASN A 230 15.46 4.03 12.40
CA ASN A 230 15.33 2.87 13.28
C ASN A 230 14.21 2.99 14.32
N LEU A 231 13.39 4.05 14.24
CA LEU A 231 12.27 4.38 15.12
C LEU A 231 12.66 4.97 16.49
N ASP A 232 13.92 5.37 16.66
CA ASP A 232 14.36 6.10 17.84
C ASP A 232 13.94 7.56 17.78
N TYR A 233 13.31 8.11 18.82
CA TYR A 233 12.65 9.43 18.72
C TYR A 233 13.12 10.51 19.70
N ASN A 234 14.27 10.37 20.37
CA ASN A 234 14.77 11.35 21.34
C ASN A 234 16.29 11.59 21.23
N PRO A 235 16.81 12.73 21.73
CA PRO A 235 18.26 12.97 21.80
C PRO A 235 19.00 11.82 22.50
N GLY A 236 20.09 11.36 21.90
CA GLY A 236 20.86 10.21 22.40
C GLY A 236 20.18 8.85 22.17
N ARG A 237 19.00 8.82 21.54
CA ARG A 237 18.29 7.62 21.09
C ARG A 237 18.02 6.53 22.16
N PRO A 238 17.62 6.88 23.42
CA PRO A 238 17.32 5.86 24.42
C PRO A 238 15.92 5.23 24.22
N ASN A 239 15.02 5.94 23.55
CA ASN A 239 13.62 5.57 23.34
C ASN A 239 13.38 5.16 21.90
N ASN A 240 12.59 4.11 21.74
CA ASN A 240 12.24 3.52 20.45
C ASN A 240 10.76 3.13 20.51
N TRP A 241 9.93 3.74 19.66
CA TRP A 241 8.47 3.58 19.82
C TRP A 241 8.03 2.15 19.54
N ALA A 242 8.65 1.45 18.60
CA ALA A 242 8.28 0.06 18.29
C ALA A 242 8.61 -0.90 19.43
N ARG A 243 9.77 -0.71 20.08
CA ARG A 243 10.13 -1.45 21.28
C ARG A 243 9.14 -1.19 22.41
N GLU A 244 8.77 0.06 22.62
CA GLU A 244 7.85 0.46 23.68
C GLU A 244 6.45 -0.09 23.43
N TRP A 245 5.94 0.01 22.19
CA TRP A 245 4.64 -0.52 21.79
C TRP A 245 4.58 -2.05 21.92
N CYS A 246 5.57 -2.79 21.41
CA CYS A 246 5.62 -4.26 21.55
C CYS A 246 5.68 -4.71 23.01
N ASN A 247 6.41 -3.99 23.88
CA ASN A 247 6.46 -4.31 25.32
C ASN A 247 5.12 -4.04 26.03
N ALA A 248 4.36 -3.03 25.58
CA ALA A 248 3.04 -2.72 26.09
C ALA A 248 1.94 -3.65 25.55
N ASN A 249 2.16 -4.27 24.39
CA ASN A 249 1.19 -5.09 23.67
C ASN A 249 1.64 -6.56 23.47
N PRO A 250 2.07 -7.27 24.54
CA PRO A 250 2.59 -8.63 24.41
C PRO A 250 1.51 -9.60 23.94
N GLY A 251 1.86 -10.49 22.99
CA GLY A 251 0.97 -11.54 22.53
C GLY A 251 -0.08 -11.11 21.50
N THR A 252 -0.12 -9.82 21.14
CA THR A 252 -0.89 -9.35 19.97
C THR A 252 -0.34 -9.96 18.68
N GLU A 253 -1.17 -10.01 17.64
CA GLU A 253 -0.74 -10.52 16.32
C GLU A 253 0.48 -9.75 15.79
N LEU A 254 0.47 -8.43 15.92
CA LEU A 254 1.53 -7.56 15.41
C LEU A 254 2.85 -7.72 16.19
N GLU A 255 2.79 -7.88 17.52
CA GLU A 255 3.96 -8.23 18.32
C GLU A 255 4.52 -9.61 17.92
N LYS A 256 3.64 -10.62 17.78
CA LYS A 256 4.02 -11.98 17.36
C LYS A 256 4.63 -12.03 15.97
N LEU A 257 4.08 -11.30 15.00
CA LEU A 257 4.66 -11.12 13.66
C LEU A 257 6.06 -10.52 13.75
N THR A 258 6.24 -9.54 14.64
CA THR A 258 7.51 -8.84 14.77
C THR A 258 8.57 -9.71 15.44
N THR A 259 8.25 -10.32 16.58
CA THR A 259 9.23 -10.97 17.48
C THR A 259 9.27 -12.49 17.38
N GLY A 260 8.22 -13.12 16.85
CA GLY A 260 8.03 -14.57 16.88
C GLY A 260 7.62 -15.13 18.24
N ASN A 261 7.41 -14.27 19.23
CA ASN A 261 7.17 -14.69 20.61
C ASN A 261 5.93 -15.59 20.73
N GLY A 262 6.10 -16.78 21.27
CA GLY A 262 4.98 -17.74 21.45
C GLY A 262 4.41 -18.33 20.17
N VAL A 263 5.09 -18.19 19.01
CA VAL A 263 4.65 -18.77 17.73
C VAL A 263 5.54 -19.94 17.35
N THR A 264 5.00 -21.17 17.39
CA THR A 264 5.76 -22.37 17.04
C THR A 264 6.18 -22.35 15.57
N GLY A 265 7.48 -22.54 15.31
CA GLY A 265 8.03 -22.63 13.94
C GLY A 265 8.22 -21.28 13.24
N TYR A 266 8.07 -20.16 13.96
CA TYR A 266 8.23 -18.82 13.42
C TYR A 266 9.14 -17.97 14.31
N SER A 267 10.18 -17.37 13.73
CA SER A 267 11.21 -16.63 14.47
C SER A 267 11.00 -15.11 14.47
N GLY A 268 9.82 -14.64 14.06
CA GLY A 268 9.56 -13.21 13.86
C GLY A 268 10.11 -12.69 12.54
N CYS A 269 9.98 -11.37 12.36
CA CYS A 269 10.70 -10.65 11.31
C CYS A 269 12.21 -10.81 11.54
N THR A 270 12.92 -11.45 10.61
CA THR A 270 14.28 -11.98 10.86
C THR A 270 15.39 -10.93 10.79
N SER A 271 15.23 -9.94 9.92
CA SER A 271 16.13 -8.79 9.71
C SER A 271 15.26 -7.62 9.29
N CYS A 272 15.70 -6.37 9.46
CA CYS A 272 15.02 -5.21 8.90
C CYS A 272 16.06 -4.11 8.69
N ALA A 273 16.38 -3.80 7.44
CA ALA A 273 17.45 -2.84 7.11
C ALA A 273 17.23 -1.53 7.86
N HIS A 274 18.24 -1.08 8.61
CA HIS A 274 18.19 0.12 9.46
C HIS A 274 17.14 0.12 10.57
N SER A 275 16.51 -1.02 10.88
CA SER A 275 15.63 -1.18 12.05
C SER A 275 15.88 -2.50 12.80
N ASP A 276 17.14 -2.97 12.81
CA ASP A 276 17.60 -4.14 13.59
C ASP A 276 18.07 -3.77 15.02
N THR A 277 18.00 -2.48 15.38
CA THR A 277 18.39 -1.94 16.68
C THR A 277 17.31 -1.03 17.24
N PRO A 278 17.18 -0.88 18.57
CA PRO A 278 17.97 -1.54 19.62
C PRO A 278 17.62 -3.02 19.86
N THR A 279 16.48 -3.51 19.36
CA THR A 279 16.03 -4.89 19.58
C THR A 279 15.22 -5.41 18.39
N THR A 280 14.83 -6.70 18.41
CA THR A 280 13.99 -7.29 17.34
C THR A 280 12.63 -6.61 17.20
N GLN A 281 12.12 -5.97 18.25
CA GLN A 281 10.89 -5.17 18.21
C GLN A 281 10.96 -4.00 17.22
N SER A 282 12.13 -3.40 17.00
CA SER A 282 12.29 -2.31 16.02
C SER A 282 11.92 -2.72 14.59
N ARG A 283 11.94 -4.03 14.30
CA ARG A 283 11.56 -4.61 13.02
C ARG A 283 10.06 -4.51 12.74
N LEU A 284 9.26 -4.08 13.72
CA LEU A 284 7.87 -3.69 13.53
C LEU A 284 7.74 -2.69 12.36
N ASN A 285 8.76 -1.85 12.15
CA ASN A 285 8.85 -0.96 10.99
C ASN A 285 8.63 -1.70 9.65
N CYS A 286 9.36 -2.79 9.42
CA CYS A 286 9.20 -3.62 8.24
C CYS A 286 7.82 -4.28 8.18
N VAL A 287 7.33 -4.81 9.30
CA VAL A 287 6.03 -5.50 9.34
C VAL A 287 4.90 -4.55 8.94
N LEU A 288 4.89 -3.31 9.44
CA LEU A 288 3.91 -2.29 9.07
C LEU A 288 3.98 -1.94 7.59
N LYS A 289 5.18 -1.79 7.02
CA LYS A 289 5.36 -1.56 5.58
C LYS A 289 4.87 -2.73 4.73
N GLY A 290 5.14 -3.97 5.16
CA GLY A 290 4.63 -5.17 4.49
C GLY A 290 3.10 -5.24 4.52
N ARG A 291 2.48 -4.83 5.62
CA ARG A 291 1.02 -4.71 5.75
C ARG A 291 0.45 -3.65 4.80
N ALA A 292 1.06 -2.47 4.77
CA ALA A 292 0.70 -1.40 3.86
C ALA A 292 0.84 -1.81 2.38
N CYS A 293 1.86 -2.61 2.03
CA CYS A 293 2.00 -3.16 0.67
C CYS A 293 0.79 -4.00 0.26
N TRP A 294 0.39 -4.98 1.08
CA TRP A 294 -0.77 -5.82 0.75
C TRP A 294 -2.07 -5.03 0.68
N TRP A 295 -2.23 -4.02 1.54
CA TRP A 295 -3.36 -3.09 1.45
C TRP A 295 -3.34 -2.33 0.12
N MET A 296 -2.20 -1.76 -0.27
CA MET A 296 -2.04 -1.07 -1.55
C MET A 296 -2.34 -2.00 -2.73
N PHE A 297 -1.82 -3.22 -2.73
CA PHE A 297 -2.03 -4.17 -3.83
C PHE A 297 -3.50 -4.56 -3.98
N ALA A 298 -4.22 -4.74 -2.87
CA ALA A 298 -5.67 -4.95 -2.94
C ALA A 298 -6.39 -3.73 -3.53
N ARG A 299 -6.00 -2.50 -3.15
CA ARG A 299 -6.55 -1.26 -3.74
C ARG A 299 -6.27 -1.15 -5.24
N LEU A 300 -5.05 -1.46 -5.67
CA LEU A 300 -4.66 -1.47 -7.08
C LEU A 300 -5.39 -2.55 -7.88
N ALA A 301 -5.75 -3.66 -7.25
CA ALA A 301 -6.55 -4.72 -7.85
C ALA A 301 -8.04 -4.35 -8.00
N GLY A 302 -8.49 -3.24 -7.41
CA GLY A 302 -9.85 -2.71 -7.53
C GLY A 302 -10.62 -2.60 -6.22
N TRP A 303 -10.05 -3.00 -5.09
CA TRP A 303 -10.68 -2.79 -3.79
C TRP A 303 -10.87 -1.30 -3.52
N ASP A 304 -12.09 -0.91 -3.15
CA ASP A 304 -12.43 0.49 -2.89
C ASP A 304 -11.79 1.03 -1.60
N GLY A 305 -11.25 0.15 -0.74
CA GLY A 305 -10.63 0.50 0.53
C GLY A 305 -11.64 0.88 1.61
N ARG A 306 -12.93 0.74 1.33
CA ARG A 306 -13.99 0.92 2.32
C ARG A 306 -14.19 -0.42 3.00
N LEU A 307 -13.86 -0.43 4.28
CA LEU A 307 -14.42 -1.38 5.22
C LEU A 307 -14.79 -0.57 6.46
N LYS A 308 -16.08 -0.35 6.69
CA LYS A 308 -16.52 -0.21 8.08
C LYS A 308 -16.30 -1.59 8.70
N GLY A 309 -15.61 -1.60 9.83
CA GLY A 309 -15.17 -2.79 10.54
C GLY A 309 -16.29 -3.78 10.84
N CYS A 310 -15.87 -5.01 11.11
CA CYS A 310 -16.71 -6.19 11.30
C CYS A 310 -17.44 -6.56 10.00
N CYS A 311 -17.52 -7.86 9.74
CA CYS A 311 -18.46 -8.36 8.74
C CYS A 311 -19.84 -7.69 8.91
N PRO A 312 -20.48 -7.22 7.82
CA PRO A 312 -21.79 -6.59 7.86
C PRO A 312 -22.85 -7.67 8.13
N LYS A 313 -22.89 -8.17 9.36
CA LYS A 313 -23.96 -9.03 9.86
C LYS A 313 -25.16 -8.12 10.10
N MET A 314 -26.06 -8.06 9.13
CA MET A 314 -27.30 -7.29 9.26
C MET A 314 -28.40 -8.11 9.91
N ASP A 315 -28.32 -9.44 9.84
CA ASP A 315 -29.32 -10.38 10.38
C ASP A 315 -28.88 -11.12 11.66
N ASP A 316 -27.75 -10.75 12.27
CA ASP A 316 -27.06 -11.46 13.36
C ASP A 316 -26.67 -12.93 13.04
N GLY A 317 -26.85 -13.35 11.78
CA GLY A 317 -26.52 -14.64 11.23
C GLY A 317 -25.06 -14.75 10.79
N ASN A 318 -24.65 -15.97 10.48
CA ASN A 318 -23.34 -16.29 9.92
C ASN A 318 -23.45 -17.57 9.10
N PRO A 319 -22.94 -17.66 7.86
CA PRO A 319 -22.23 -16.63 7.07
C PRO A 319 -23.13 -15.47 6.60
N VAL A 320 -22.59 -14.48 5.89
CA VAL A 320 -23.41 -13.51 5.14
C VAL A 320 -24.26 -14.28 4.13
N THR A 321 -25.58 -14.16 4.25
CA THR A 321 -26.54 -14.86 3.40
C THR A 321 -27.50 -13.90 2.72
N PHE A 322 -28.48 -14.45 2.01
CA PHE A 322 -29.53 -13.65 1.37
C PHE A 322 -30.35 -12.84 2.38
N ALA A 323 -30.37 -13.23 3.66
CA ALA A 323 -31.05 -12.48 4.70
C ALA A 323 -30.40 -11.10 4.95
N ASP A 324 -29.07 -10.98 4.88
CA ASP A 324 -28.39 -9.68 4.96
C ASP A 324 -28.73 -8.77 3.77
N PHE A 325 -28.91 -9.34 2.57
CA PHE A 325 -29.33 -8.57 1.39
C PHE A 325 -30.77 -8.09 1.50
N ILE A 326 -31.63 -8.87 2.17
CA ILE A 326 -33.00 -8.45 2.48
C ILE A 326 -32.96 -7.28 3.45
N ALA A 327 -32.17 -7.36 4.53
CA ALA A 327 -32.02 -6.27 5.48
C ALA A 327 -31.51 -4.98 4.82
N LEU A 328 -30.51 -5.08 3.94
CA LEU A 328 -30.06 -3.93 3.14
C LEU A 328 -31.17 -3.35 2.26
N ALA A 329 -31.98 -4.21 1.64
CA ALA A 329 -33.07 -3.78 0.77
C ALA A 329 -34.23 -3.12 1.53
N GLU A 330 -34.45 -3.47 2.80
CA GLU A 330 -35.47 -2.86 3.66
C GLU A 330 -35.16 -1.39 3.96
N ASP A 331 -33.87 -1.04 4.06
CA ASP A 331 -33.38 0.32 4.32
C ASP A 331 -33.01 1.08 3.05
N TRP A 332 -33.30 0.54 1.86
CA TRP A 332 -32.84 1.09 0.59
C TRP A 332 -33.23 2.56 0.36
N GLN A 333 -32.24 3.35 -0.06
CA GLN A 333 -32.32 4.81 -0.28
C GLN A 333 -32.69 5.63 0.96
N THR A 334 -32.45 5.10 2.15
CA THR A 334 -32.56 5.87 3.39
C THR A 334 -31.22 6.45 3.79
N TYR A 335 -31.26 7.47 4.63
CA TYR A 335 -30.07 8.05 5.26
C TYR A 335 -30.06 7.69 6.74
N ASP A 336 -29.11 6.85 7.16
CA ASP A 336 -28.89 6.47 8.54
C ASP A 336 -27.42 6.10 8.75
N LEU A 337 -26.70 6.89 9.55
CA LEU A 337 -25.28 6.69 9.85
C LEU A 337 -25.03 5.53 10.83
N GLU A 338 -26.07 5.11 11.55
CA GLU A 338 -26.01 4.04 12.55
C GLU A 338 -26.60 2.71 12.02
N SER A 339 -27.21 2.71 10.82
CA SER A 339 -27.79 1.49 10.25
C SER A 339 -26.68 0.47 9.93
N PRO A 340 -26.87 -0.81 10.29
CA PRO A 340 -25.97 -1.87 9.84
C PRO A 340 -26.02 -2.10 8.33
N ALA A 341 -27.05 -1.58 7.63
CA ALA A 341 -27.15 -1.60 6.18
C ALA A 341 -26.31 -0.51 5.47
N ASP A 342 -25.79 0.49 6.21
CA ASP A 342 -24.76 1.42 5.74
C ASP A 342 -23.37 0.75 5.78
N VAL A 343 -23.20 -0.25 4.93
CA VAL A 343 -21.97 -1.06 4.84
C VAL A 343 -20.76 -0.20 4.47
N THR A 344 -20.97 0.84 3.65
CA THR A 344 -19.90 1.73 3.18
C THR A 344 -19.58 2.86 4.14
N GLY A 345 -20.48 3.19 5.07
CA GLY A 345 -20.26 4.19 6.10
C GLY A 345 -20.51 5.63 5.65
N ASP A 346 -21.13 5.85 4.49
CA ASP A 346 -21.41 7.18 3.95
C ASP A 346 -22.78 7.74 4.41
N GLY A 347 -23.50 6.93 5.19
CA GLY A 347 -24.79 7.24 5.76
C GLY A 347 -25.95 7.04 4.80
N TRP A 348 -25.72 6.74 3.52
CA TRP A 348 -26.78 6.46 2.55
C TRP A 348 -26.81 4.99 2.21
N ILE A 349 -27.89 4.27 2.53
CA ILE A 349 -28.05 2.88 2.11
C ILE A 349 -28.41 2.82 0.62
N ASN A 350 -27.46 2.42 -0.22
CA ASN A 350 -27.59 2.51 -1.66
C ASN A 350 -26.82 1.40 -2.40
N ILE A 351 -26.61 1.61 -3.71
CA ILE A 351 -25.95 0.63 -4.58
C ILE A 351 -24.50 0.34 -4.17
N TYR A 352 -23.83 1.29 -3.53
CA TYR A 352 -22.49 1.11 -3.01
C TYR A 352 -22.48 0.14 -1.82
N ASP A 353 -23.49 0.19 -0.94
CA ASP A 353 -23.63 -0.77 0.16
C ASP A 353 -24.00 -2.16 -0.35
N LEU A 354 -24.85 -2.24 -1.38
CA LEU A 354 -25.15 -3.53 -2.03
C LEU A 354 -23.90 -4.13 -2.66
N GLN A 355 -23.11 -3.32 -3.35
CA GLN A 355 -21.83 -3.75 -3.92
C GLN A 355 -20.92 -4.23 -2.80
N ALA A 356 -20.71 -3.43 -1.77
CA ALA A 356 -19.87 -3.79 -0.63
C ALA A 356 -20.33 -5.09 0.04
N LEU A 357 -21.63 -5.24 0.35
CA LEU A 357 -22.20 -6.47 0.91
C LEU A 357 -21.97 -7.69 0.01
N SER A 358 -22.06 -7.50 -1.31
CA SER A 358 -21.85 -8.59 -2.28
C SER A 358 -20.45 -9.19 -2.24
N GLU A 359 -19.46 -8.42 -1.81
CA GLU A 359 -18.09 -8.89 -1.61
C GLU A 359 -17.96 -9.86 -0.42
N PHE A 360 -18.95 -9.90 0.48
CA PHE A 360 -18.99 -10.79 1.64
C PHE A 360 -19.87 -12.03 1.44
N TRP A 361 -20.45 -12.26 0.26
CA TRP A 361 -21.38 -13.39 0.05
C TRP A 361 -20.80 -14.74 0.50
N LEU A 362 -21.48 -15.41 1.44
CA LEU A 362 -21.08 -16.66 2.07
C LEU A 362 -19.78 -16.60 2.90
N LEU A 363 -19.24 -15.41 3.18
CA LEU A 363 -18.10 -15.26 4.07
C LEU A 363 -18.48 -15.62 5.51
N ASP A 364 -17.69 -16.50 6.14
CA ASP A 364 -17.81 -16.80 7.56
C ASP A 364 -17.11 -15.70 8.37
N CYS A 365 -17.93 -15.01 9.16
CA CYS A 365 -17.57 -13.82 9.88
C CYS A 365 -17.11 -14.06 11.32
N THR A 366 -16.93 -15.32 11.73
CA THR A 366 -16.42 -15.69 13.06
C THR A 366 -14.99 -15.20 13.32
N TYR A 367 -14.21 -14.92 12.27
CA TYR A 367 -12.82 -14.44 12.39
C TYR A 367 -12.69 -12.92 12.64
N TRP A 368 -13.81 -12.17 12.57
CA TRP A 368 -13.84 -10.71 12.73
C TRP A 368 -14.48 -10.24 14.05
N GLN A 369 -14.80 -11.17 14.97
CA GLN A 369 -15.22 -10.92 16.35
C GLN A 369 -14.06 -11.20 17.30
#